data_AF-V9ICP7-F1
#
_entry.id   AF-V9ICP7-F1
#
_cell.length_a   1.000
_cell.length_b   1.000
_cell.length_c   1.000
_cell.angle_alpha   90.00
_cell.angle_beta   90.00
_cell.angle_gamma   90.00
#
_symmetry.space_group_name_H-M   'P 1'
#
loop_
_entity.id
_entity.type
_entity.pdbx_description
1 polymer ?
#
loop_
_entity_poly.entity_id
_entity_poly.type
_entity_poly.pdbx_seq_one_letter_code
_entity_poly.pdbx_strand_id
1 'polypeptide(L)'
;MSASFLSPIVAGLLTQESQALDAWRQVFGVTACVACATYIVYQIFGTGDVQPWNYPDQKYPQSVQEDSQPLNESPQKNGKIVTSLSNMSEEA
;
A
#
# COMPACT_ATOMS: atom_id res chain seq x y z
N MET A 1 -16.99 -5.51 7.66
CA MET A 1 -18.33 -5.63 7.05
C MET A 1 -19.44 -4.88 7.80
N SER A 2 -19.20 -4.33 9.00
CA SER A 2 -20.28 -3.71 9.79
C SER A 2 -20.70 -2.31 9.36
N ALA A 3 -19.76 -1.47 8.91
CA ALA A 3 -20.07 -0.10 8.48
C ALA A 3 -21.06 -0.03 7.30
N SER A 4 -21.06 -1.04 6.43
CA SER A 4 -21.86 -1.06 5.21
C SER A 4 -23.36 -1.23 5.44
N PHE A 5 -23.78 -1.95 6.50
CA PHE A 5 -25.20 -2.11 6.81
C PHE A 5 -25.78 -0.94 7.62
N LEU A 6 -24.92 -0.19 8.32
CA LEU A 6 -25.35 0.93 9.16
C LEU A 6 -25.76 2.15 8.34
N SER A 7 -25.11 2.36 7.20
CA SER A 7 -25.38 3.47 6.27
C SER A 7 -26.86 3.54 5.81
N PRO A 8 -27.46 2.47 5.25
CA PRO A 8 -28.87 2.51 4.83
C PRO A 8 -29.86 2.65 6.00
N ILE A 9 -29.51 2.19 7.21
CA ILE A 9 -30.34 2.38 8.41
C ILE A 9 -30.38 3.86 8.79
N VAL A 10 -29.21 4.51 8.85
CA VAL A 10 -29.10 5.94 9.16
C VAL A 10 -29.78 6.79 8.09
N ALA A 11 -29.60 6.46 6.81
CA ALA A 11 -30.29 7.13 5.71
C ALA A 11 -31.81 6.93 5.77
N GLY A 12 -32.28 5.73 6.14
CA GLY A 12 -33.69 5.42 6.33
C GLY A 12 -34.33 6.25 7.45
N LEU A 13 -33.64 6.40 8.59
CA LEU A 13 -34.09 7.25 9.70
C LEU A 13 -34.12 8.74 9.33
N LEU A 14 -33.10 9.22 8.60
CA LEU A 14 -33.01 10.63 8.17
C LEU A 14 -34.04 11.01 7.09
N THR A 15 -34.55 10.04 6.34
CA THR A 15 -35.52 10.27 5.25
C THR A 15 -36.95 9.86 5.59
N GLN A 16 -37.21 9.45 6.84
CA GLN A 16 -38.50 8.94 7.29
C GLN A 16 -39.62 9.98 7.24
N GLU A 17 -39.30 11.26 7.49
CA GLU A 17 -40.28 12.36 7.57
C GLU A 17 -40.58 12.99 6.20
N SER A 18 -39.63 12.96 5.26
CA SER A 18 -39.86 13.39 3.87
C SER A 18 -38.81 12.79 2.92
N GLN A 19 -39.26 12.21 1.81
CA GLN A 19 -38.38 11.75 0.71
C GLN A 19 -37.94 12.93 -0.19
N ALA A 20 -37.91 14.14 0.36
CA ALA A 20 -37.64 15.38 -0.36
C ALA A 20 -36.14 15.63 -0.48
N LEU A 21 -35.76 16.55 -1.38
CA LEU A 21 -34.36 16.95 -1.60
C LEU A 21 -33.66 17.46 -0.33
N ASP A 22 -34.41 18.05 0.62
CA ASP A 22 -33.84 18.55 1.87
C ASP A 22 -33.36 17.43 2.81
N ALA A 23 -34.05 16.28 2.86
CA ALA A 23 -33.59 15.13 3.67
C ALA A 23 -32.28 14.55 3.11
N TRP A 24 -32.15 14.49 1.78
CA TRP A 24 -30.91 14.05 1.13
C TRP A 24 -29.74 15.01 1.37
N ARG A 25 -29.98 16.33 1.44
CA ARG A 25 -28.94 17.30 1.84
C ARG A 25 -28.39 17.01 3.24
N GLN A 26 -29.24 16.57 4.18
CA GLN A 26 -28.77 16.17 5.51
C GLN A 26 -27.94 14.89 5.47
N VAL A 27 -28.36 13.88 4.70
CA VAL A 27 -27.59 12.62 4.53
C VAL A 27 -26.21 12.90 3.95
N PHE A 28 -26.11 13.73 2.90
CA PHE A 28 -24.83 14.13 2.33
C PHE A 28 -23.99 14.96 3.30
N GLY A 29 -24.60 15.88 4.05
CA GLY A 29 -23.90 16.65 5.08
C GLY A 29 -23.28 15.77 6.16
N VAL A 30 -24.03 14.81 6.70
CA VAL A 30 -23.52 13.84 7.68
C VAL A 30 -22.38 13.01 7.09
N THR A 31 -22.54 12.54 5.84
CA THR A 31 -21.51 11.74 5.15
C THR A 31 -20.21 12.54 4.96
N ALA A 32 -20.31 13.81 4.56
CA ALA A 32 -19.16 14.70 4.42
C ALA A 32 -18.46 14.93 5.76
N CYS A 33 -19.21 15.17 6.83
CA CYS A 33 -18.64 15.32 8.18
C CYS A 33 -17.88 14.06 8.62
N VAL A 34 -18.46 12.87 8.40
CA VAL A 34 -17.81 11.59 8.74
C VAL A 34 -16.54 11.40 7.92
N ALA A 35 -16.57 11.68 6.61
CA ALA A 35 -15.40 11.57 5.74
C ALA A 35 -14.27 12.53 6.14
N CYS A 36 -14.59 13.78 6.46
CA CYS A 36 -13.60 14.73 6.96
C CYS A 36 -13.02 14.30 8.31
N ALA A 37 -13.85 13.82 9.23
CA ALA A 37 -13.39 13.37 10.54
C ALA A 37 -12.45 12.16 10.43
N THR A 38 -12.81 11.15 9.62
CA THR A 38 -11.94 9.98 9.42
C THR A 38 -10.64 10.35 8.71
N TYR A 39 -10.69 11.30 7.76
CA TYR A 39 -9.49 11.83 7.11
C TYR A 39 -8.57 12.53 8.11
N ILE A 40 -9.10 13.39 8.98
CA ILE A 40 -8.31 14.07 10.03
C ILE A 40 -7.66 13.05 10.97
N VAL A 41 -8.42 12.05 11.41
CA VAL A 41 -7.88 10.96 12.26
C VAL A 41 -6.75 10.23 11.54
N TYR A 42 -6.94 9.88 10.26
CA TYR A 42 -5.88 9.25 9.47
C TYR A 42 -4.65 10.15 9.33
N GLN A 43 -4.84 11.45 9.12
CA GLN A 43 -3.72 12.39 8.98
C GLN A 43 -2.89 12.54 10.26
N ILE A 44 -3.50 12.37 11.43
CA ILE A 44 -2.83 12.47 12.74
C ILE A 44 -2.14 11.16 13.11
N PHE A 45 -2.78 10.01 12.88
CA PHE A 45 -2.33 8.70 13.40
C PHE A 45 -1.76 7.77 12.33
N GLY A 46 -2.02 8.03 11.06
CA GLY A 46 -1.53 7.22 9.95
C GLY A 46 -0.02 7.34 9.81
N THR A 47 0.65 6.20 9.62
CA THR A 47 2.08 6.13 9.30
C THR A 47 2.28 5.33 8.02
N GLY A 48 3.20 5.80 7.18
CA GLY A 48 3.65 5.09 5.97
C GLY A 48 4.84 4.17 6.21
N ASP A 49 5.34 4.10 7.45
CA ASP A 49 6.48 3.25 7.77
C ASP A 49 6.08 1.78 7.76
N VAL A 50 7.06 0.93 7.46
CA VAL A 50 6.90 -0.51 7.58
C VAL A 50 6.62 -0.84 9.04
N GLN A 51 5.46 -1.42 9.28
CA GLN A 51 5.04 -1.76 10.63
C GLN A 51 5.84 -2.94 11.19
N PRO A 52 6.09 -3.02 12.51
CA PRO A 52 6.98 -4.03 13.11
C PRO A 52 6.57 -5.49 12.83
N TRP A 53 5.27 -5.75 12.69
CA TRP A 53 4.75 -7.08 12.36
C TRP A 53 4.96 -7.50 10.90
N ASN A 54 5.37 -6.58 10.03
CA ASN A 54 5.58 -6.88 8.60
C ASN A 54 6.86 -7.69 8.36
N TYR A 55 7.91 -7.49 9.19
CA TYR A 55 9.15 -8.27 9.17
C TYR A 55 9.52 -8.72 10.60
N PRO A 56 8.86 -9.77 11.12
CA PRO A 56 9.10 -10.24 12.49
C PRO A 56 10.55 -10.67 12.72
N ASP A 57 11.26 -11.11 11.68
CA ASP A 57 12.68 -11.50 11.73
C ASP A 57 13.65 -10.36 11.32
N GLN A 58 13.15 -9.12 11.15
CA GLN A 58 13.90 -7.94 10.68
C GLN A 58 14.67 -8.12 9.35
N LYS A 59 14.35 -9.16 8.58
CA LYS A 59 14.84 -9.35 7.21
C LYS A 59 14.06 -8.43 6.28
N TYR A 60 14.45 -7.16 6.24
CA TYR A 60 13.99 -6.27 5.18
C TYR A 60 14.40 -6.89 3.84
N PRO A 61 13.49 -7.02 2.86
CA PRO A 61 13.91 -7.31 1.50
C PRO A 61 14.92 -6.24 1.14
N GLN A 62 16.13 -6.65 0.74
CA GLN A 62 17.07 -5.73 0.09
C GLN A 62 16.24 -5.02 -0.98
N SER A 63 16.12 -3.70 -0.86
CA SER A 63 15.50 -2.88 -1.89
C SER A 63 16.18 -3.28 -3.19
N VAL A 64 15.49 -4.03 -4.03
CA VAL A 64 15.89 -4.15 -5.43
C VAL A 64 15.91 -2.72 -5.87
N GLN A 65 17.12 -2.20 -6.13
CA GLN A 65 17.33 -0.86 -6.59
C GLN A 65 16.40 -0.72 -7.79
N GLU A 66 15.33 0.05 -7.62
CA GLU A 66 14.28 0.17 -8.62
C GLU A 66 14.99 0.57 -9.92
N ASP A 67 14.90 -0.28 -10.95
CA ASP A 67 15.60 -0.19 -12.23
C ASP A 67 15.23 1.14 -12.92
N SER A 68 15.79 2.24 -12.41
CA SER A 68 15.76 3.58 -12.97
C SER A 68 16.95 3.76 -13.92
N GLN A 69 17.66 2.67 -14.22
CA GLN A 69 18.70 2.67 -15.22
C GLN A 69 18.05 2.54 -16.60
N PRO A 70 18.23 3.51 -17.50
CA PRO A 70 17.75 3.36 -18.87
C PRO A 70 18.40 2.12 -19.50
N LEU A 71 17.61 1.35 -20.25
CA LEU A 71 17.97 0.11 -20.97
C LEU A 71 19.01 0.28 -22.11
N ASN A 72 19.84 1.31 -22.04
CA ASN A 72 20.90 1.60 -22.99
C ASN A 72 22.13 1.95 -22.14
N GLU A 73 23.25 1.23 -22.19
CA GLU A 73 24.00 0.91 -23.40
C GLU A 73 24.78 -0.41 -23.23
N SER A 74 24.84 -1.21 -24.29
CA SER A 74 25.98 -2.12 -24.57
C SER A 74 26.74 -1.51 -25.76
N PRO A 75 28.08 -1.69 -25.96
CA PRO A 75 28.93 -2.80 -25.53
C PRO A 75 30.37 -2.42 -25.05
N GLN A 76 31.22 -3.43 -24.82
CA GLN A 76 32.69 -3.45 -24.58
C GLN A 76 33.13 -3.51 -23.09
N LYS A 77 34.10 -4.31 -22.63
CA LYS A 77 35.12 -5.18 -23.25
C LYS A 77 35.78 -6.05 -22.15
N ASN A 78 36.05 -7.32 -22.43
CA ASN A 78 37.18 -8.16 -21.98
C ASN A 78 37.64 -8.20 -20.51
N GLY A 79 37.63 -9.39 -19.90
CA GLY A 79 38.68 -9.77 -18.94
C GLY A 79 38.47 -11.06 -18.15
N LYS A 80 39.24 -12.10 -18.51
CA LYS A 80 39.71 -13.24 -17.69
C LYS A 80 38.77 -14.44 -17.50
N ILE A 81 38.89 -15.34 -18.47
CA ILE A 81 38.84 -16.80 -18.29
C ILE A 81 40.10 -17.22 -17.50
N VAL A 82 40.02 -18.34 -16.77
CA VAL A 82 41.07 -19.09 -16.03
C VAL A 82 41.04 -18.88 -14.51
N THR A 83 40.60 -19.92 -13.78
CA THR A 83 41.30 -20.63 -12.67
C THR A 83 40.32 -21.46 -11.82
N SER A 84 39.58 -22.41 -12.41
CA SER A 84 38.80 -23.37 -11.59
C SER A 84 38.74 -24.79 -12.16
N LEU A 85 39.61 -25.13 -13.11
CA LEU A 85 39.68 -26.48 -13.69
C LEU A 85 40.91 -27.29 -13.22
N SER A 86 41.73 -26.74 -12.32
CA SER A 86 42.91 -27.43 -11.76
C SER A 86 42.64 -28.23 -10.50
N ASN A 87 41.54 -27.97 -9.77
CA ASN A 87 41.34 -28.55 -8.42
C ASN A 87 40.46 -29.82 -8.41
N MET A 88 40.11 -30.37 -9.57
CA MET A 88 39.34 -31.63 -9.67
C MET A 88 40.18 -32.83 -10.12
N SER A 89 41.49 -32.67 -10.29
CA SER A 89 42.40 -33.78 -10.67
C SER A 89 43.19 -34.37 -9.49
N GLU A 90 43.04 -33.86 -8.27
CA GLU A 90 43.83 -34.28 -7.10
C GLU A 90 43.04 -35.02 -6.00
N GLU A 91 41.73 -35.27 -6.19
CA GLU A 91 40.93 -36.10 -5.26
C GLU A 91 40.45 -37.41 -5.92
N ALA A 92 41.37 -38.10 -6.60
CA ALA A 92 41.22 -39.49 -7.04
C ALA A 92 42.00 -40.44 -6.11
#